data_AF-A0A2V2WKM6-F1
#
_entry.id   AF-A0A2V2WKM6-F1
#
_cell.length_a   1.000
_cell.length_b   1.000
_cell.length_c   1.000
_cell.angle_alpha   90.00
_cell.angle_beta   90.00
_cell.angle_gamma   90.00
#
_symmetry.space_group_name_H-M   'P 1'
#
loop_
_entity.id
_entity.type
_entity.pdbx_description
1 polymer ?
#
loop_
_entity_poly.entity_id
_entity_poly.type
_entity_poly.pdbx_seq_one_letter_code
_entity_poly.pdbx_strand_id
1 'polypeptide(L)'
;MSGRPETVHGGNGEGPAPTVPQGNGRRRARPVLEGGTDQLAATRRRMEEARQPQWTLDSRVEDVLLEATARSTNMKLNDFLWQNLGGRGVVDTNRSVLLREFLKDPTRYIRVKGVLNEIHASSHYKRVRNDLRNKVVFDEDVRKLEENGVNTLIGWLEAAAGVKDRCSLHH
;
A
#
# COMPACT_ATOMS: atom_id res chain seq x y z
N MET A 1 1.11 -11.59 -99.71
CA MET A 1 2.15 -12.13 -98.81
C MET A 1 3.04 -10.99 -98.36
N SER A 2 3.07 -10.70 -97.06
CA SER A 2 4.06 -9.88 -96.31
C SER A 2 3.35 -9.56 -94.99
N GLY A 3 3.86 -9.67 -93.78
CA GLY A 3 5.18 -9.95 -93.22
C GLY A 3 5.01 -9.80 -91.69
N ARG A 4 5.86 -10.49 -90.93
CA ARG A 4 5.89 -10.66 -89.46
C ARG A 4 6.33 -9.35 -88.73
N PRO A 5 6.52 -9.31 -87.39
CA PRO A 5 5.96 -8.31 -86.47
C PRO A 5 7.07 -7.48 -85.77
N GLU A 6 6.72 -6.72 -84.73
CA GLU A 6 7.36 -6.71 -83.39
C GLU A 6 7.39 -5.32 -82.70
N THR A 7 6.79 -5.31 -81.49
CA THR A 7 7.25 -4.62 -80.25
C THR A 7 7.24 -3.07 -80.23
N VAL A 8 7.06 -2.33 -79.14
CA VAL A 8 7.27 -2.50 -77.69
C VAL A 8 6.22 -1.68 -76.92
N HIS A 9 5.96 -2.10 -75.67
CA HIS A 9 5.27 -1.44 -74.56
C HIS A 9 5.57 0.05 -74.33
N GLY A 10 4.54 0.79 -73.87
CA GLY A 10 4.70 2.09 -73.21
C GLY A 10 3.38 2.80 -72.93
N GLY A 11 2.44 2.13 -72.25
CA GLY A 11 1.14 2.73 -71.91
C GLY A 11 1.24 3.63 -70.68
N ASN A 12 1.21 4.95 -70.91
CA ASN A 12 0.84 5.94 -69.91
C ASN A 12 -0.64 5.75 -69.54
N GLY A 13 -0.90 5.45 -68.26
CA GLY A 13 -2.24 5.44 -67.68
C GLY A 13 -2.34 6.52 -66.61
N GLU A 14 -2.79 7.70 -66.99
CA GLU A 14 -3.48 8.61 -66.07
C GLU A 14 -4.78 7.92 -65.62
N GLY A 15 -4.90 7.73 -64.31
CA GLY A 15 -6.08 7.20 -63.63
C GLY A 15 -6.21 7.86 -62.25
N PRO A 16 -7.44 8.15 -61.79
CA PRO A 16 -7.72 9.27 -60.89
C PRO A 16 -7.32 9.01 -59.43
N ALA A 17 -7.12 10.13 -58.71
CA ALA A 17 -6.75 10.20 -57.31
C ALA A 17 -7.55 9.27 -56.38
N PRO A 18 -6.89 8.55 -55.44
CA PRO A 18 -7.61 7.81 -54.43
C PRO A 18 -8.17 8.79 -53.40
N THR A 19 -9.49 8.82 -53.30
CA THR A 19 -10.24 9.49 -52.24
C THR A 19 -9.72 9.04 -50.89
N VAL A 20 -9.12 9.98 -50.15
CA VAL A 20 -8.65 9.79 -48.77
C VAL A 20 -9.86 9.42 -47.90
N PRO A 21 -9.87 8.27 -47.20
CA PRO A 21 -10.81 8.10 -46.11
C PRO A 21 -10.35 9.02 -45.00
N GLN A 22 -11.18 10.01 -44.69
CA GLN A 22 -10.99 11.01 -43.64
C GLN A 22 -10.83 10.27 -42.31
N GLY A 23 -9.57 9.95 -41.97
CA GLY A 23 -9.19 9.30 -40.74
C GLY A 23 -9.59 10.20 -39.59
N ASN A 24 -10.63 9.79 -38.88
CA ASN A 24 -11.16 10.50 -37.73
C ASN A 24 -10.07 10.52 -36.66
N GLY A 25 -9.31 11.61 -36.60
CA GLY A 25 -8.22 11.85 -35.67
C GLY A 25 -8.77 12.02 -34.25
N ARG A 26 -9.32 10.95 -33.68
CA ARG A 26 -9.53 10.83 -32.24
C ARG A 26 -8.14 10.71 -31.63
N ARG A 27 -7.57 11.87 -31.28
CA ARG A 27 -6.60 11.99 -30.20
C ARG A 27 -7.22 11.29 -28.99
N ARG A 28 -6.95 10.00 -28.82
CA ARG A 28 -7.09 9.37 -27.51
C ARG A 28 -6.02 10.04 -26.66
N ALA A 29 -6.44 11.09 -25.96
CA ALA A 29 -5.79 11.47 -24.73
C ALA A 29 -5.61 10.18 -23.95
N ARG A 30 -4.35 9.75 -23.78
CA ARG A 30 -3.99 8.72 -22.83
C ARG A 30 -4.61 9.17 -21.51
N PRO A 31 -5.58 8.43 -20.92
CA PRO A 31 -6.04 8.79 -19.59
C PRO A 31 -4.80 8.75 -18.71
N VAL A 32 -4.43 9.92 -18.19
CA VAL A 32 -3.52 9.99 -17.06
C VAL A 32 -4.17 9.09 -16.02
N LEU A 33 -3.50 7.99 -15.66
CA LEU A 33 -3.93 7.05 -14.64
C LEU A 33 -3.83 7.76 -13.27
N GLU A 34 -4.72 8.72 -13.06
CA GLU A 34 -4.97 9.38 -11.78
C GLU A 34 -6.06 8.61 -11.01
N GLY A 35 -6.12 7.29 -11.20
CA GLY A 35 -7.08 6.40 -10.54
C GLY A 35 -6.43 5.22 -9.81
N GLY A 36 -5.10 5.06 -9.88
CA GLY A 36 -4.41 3.95 -9.23
C GLY A 36 -4.35 4.07 -7.71
N THR A 37 -4.21 5.29 -7.20
CA THR A 37 -4.11 5.59 -5.76
C THR A 37 -5.42 5.34 -5.03
N ASP A 38 -6.55 5.80 -5.56
CA ASP A 38 -7.86 5.65 -4.91
C ASP A 38 -8.39 4.21 -5.01
N GLN A 39 -8.14 3.54 -6.13
CA GLN A 39 -8.50 2.13 -6.30
C GLN A 39 -7.67 1.21 -5.39
N LEU A 40 -6.39 1.52 -5.19
CA LEU A 40 -5.53 0.81 -4.25
C LEU A 40 -5.95 1.08 -2.80
N ALA A 41 -6.28 2.33 -2.45
CA ALA A 41 -6.79 2.69 -1.13
C ALA A 41 -8.13 2.00 -0.82
N ALA A 42 -9.05 1.96 -1.78
CA ALA A 42 -10.34 1.26 -1.64
C ALA A 42 -10.17 -0.27 -1.55
N THR A 43 -9.20 -0.84 -2.27
CA THR A 43 -8.88 -2.27 -2.20
C THR A 43 -8.25 -2.62 -0.85
N ARG A 44 -7.35 -1.77 -0.35
CA ARG A 44 -6.78 -1.89 0.98
C ARG A 44 -7.85 -1.81 2.06
N ARG A 45 -8.72 -0.81 2.01
CA ARG A 45 -9.82 -0.66 2.98
C ARG A 45 -10.68 -1.92 3.02
N ARG A 46 -11.05 -2.47 1.85
CA ARG A 46 -11.80 -3.72 1.76
C ARG A 46 -11.05 -4.94 2.29
N MET A 47 -9.73 -5.05 2.05
CA MET A 47 -8.90 -6.11 2.64
C MET A 47 -8.72 -5.94 4.16
N GLU A 48 -8.60 -4.71 4.66
CA GLU A 48 -8.54 -4.39 6.09
C GLU A 48 -9.86 -4.72 6.78
N GLU A 49 -11.00 -4.36 6.16
CA GLU A 49 -12.36 -4.67 6.61
C GLU A 49 -12.63 -6.17 6.62
N ALA A 50 -12.29 -6.90 5.56
CA ALA A 50 -12.48 -8.34 5.47
C ALA A 50 -11.63 -9.15 6.47
N ARG A 51 -10.59 -8.52 7.03
CA ARG A 51 -9.72 -9.13 8.05
C ARG A 51 -10.04 -8.66 9.47
N GLN A 52 -10.99 -7.74 9.69
CA GLN A 52 -11.30 -7.21 11.04
C GLN A 52 -11.55 -8.36 12.02
N PRO A 53 -10.87 -8.41 13.18
CA PRO A 53 -11.13 -9.42 14.19
C PRO A 53 -12.47 -9.09 14.84
N GLN A 54 -13.28 -10.10 15.16
CA GLN A 54 -14.50 -9.89 15.93
C GLN A 54 -14.14 -9.82 17.41
N TRP A 55 -13.97 -8.60 17.93
CA TRP A 55 -13.76 -8.38 19.36
C TRP A 55 -15.09 -8.33 20.11
N THR A 56 -15.16 -9.02 21.24
CA THR A 56 -16.24 -8.91 22.24
C THR A 56 -15.78 -8.08 23.44
N LEU A 57 -16.71 -7.68 24.32
CA LEU A 57 -16.37 -6.94 25.56
C LEU A 57 -15.42 -7.72 26.49
N ASP A 58 -15.42 -9.05 26.39
CA ASP A 58 -14.53 -9.94 27.13
C ASP A 58 -13.13 -10.08 26.50
N SER A 59 -12.91 -9.49 25.32
CA SER A 59 -11.60 -9.54 24.66
C SER A 59 -10.54 -8.90 25.55
N ARG A 60 -9.34 -9.49 25.56
CA ARG A 60 -8.20 -8.91 26.28
C ARG A 60 -7.77 -7.62 25.60
N VAL A 61 -7.43 -6.62 26.42
CA VAL A 61 -6.92 -5.34 25.92
C VAL A 61 -5.62 -5.55 25.13
N GLU A 62 -4.76 -6.47 25.59
CA GLU A 62 -3.54 -6.88 24.90
C GLU A 62 -3.82 -7.37 23.47
N ASP A 63 -4.77 -8.29 23.30
CA ASP A 63 -5.05 -8.94 22.01
C ASP A 63 -5.58 -7.93 20.98
N VAL A 64 -6.43 -6.99 21.43
CA VAL A 64 -6.98 -5.91 20.60
C VAL A 64 -5.86 -4.98 20.11
N LEU A 65 -4.98 -4.55 21.02
CA LEU A 65 -3.86 -3.66 20.70
C LEU A 65 -2.80 -4.33 19.84
N LEU A 66 -2.49 -5.59 20.14
CA LEU A 66 -1.51 -6.40 19.40
C LEU A 66 -1.97 -6.59 17.96
N GLU A 67 -3.24 -6.95 17.74
CA GLU A 67 -3.80 -7.17 16.41
C GLU A 67 -3.95 -5.87 15.61
N ALA A 68 -4.35 -4.77 16.26
CA ALA A 68 -4.39 -3.45 15.64
C ALA A 68 -3.00 -3.01 15.12
N THR A 69 -1.94 -3.35 15.85
CA THR A 69 -0.55 -2.98 15.53
C THR A 69 0.16 -3.99 14.61
N ALA A 70 -0.21 -5.27 14.70
CA ALA A 70 0.31 -6.35 13.86
C ALA A 70 -0.03 -6.13 12.38
N ARG A 71 -1.19 -5.54 12.08
CA ARG A 71 -1.65 -5.27 10.70
C ARG A 71 -0.68 -4.43 9.90
N SER A 72 -0.04 -3.42 10.50
CA SER A 72 0.88 -2.54 9.77
C SER A 72 2.30 -3.09 9.69
N THR A 73 2.69 -4.01 10.60
CA THR A 73 4.08 -4.47 10.75
C THR A 73 4.34 -5.90 10.26
N ASN A 74 3.31 -6.74 10.10
CA ASN A 74 3.39 -8.13 9.62
C ASN A 74 3.22 -8.29 8.10
N MET A 75 3.72 -7.34 7.30
CA MET A 75 3.80 -7.48 5.84
C MET A 75 5.23 -7.72 5.37
N LYS A 76 5.40 -8.27 4.16
CA LYS A 76 6.73 -8.45 3.56
C LYS A 76 7.30 -7.11 3.10
N LEU A 77 8.62 -6.96 3.19
CA LEU A 77 9.34 -5.77 2.76
C LEU A 77 9.07 -5.46 1.29
N ASN A 78 9.18 -6.46 0.40
CA ASN A 78 8.96 -6.23 -1.02
C ASN A 78 7.51 -5.79 -1.32
N ASP A 79 6.52 -6.35 -0.63
CA ASP A 79 5.12 -5.93 -0.78
C ASP A 79 4.94 -4.47 -0.35
N PHE A 80 5.56 -4.07 0.78
CA PHE A 80 5.59 -2.67 1.23
C PHE A 80 6.22 -1.74 0.20
N LEU A 81 7.38 -2.11 -0.37
CA LEU A 81 8.09 -1.29 -1.35
C LEU A 81 7.29 -1.17 -2.66
N TRP A 82 6.66 -2.25 -3.13
CA TRP A 82 5.78 -2.23 -4.29
C TRP A 82 4.60 -1.28 -4.07
N GLN A 83 3.92 -1.40 -2.93
CA GLN A 83 2.70 -0.64 -2.64
C GLN A 83 2.94 0.84 -2.36
N ASN A 84 4.06 1.20 -1.71
CA ASN A 84 4.26 2.54 -1.16
C ASN A 84 5.36 3.35 -1.86
N LEU A 85 6.24 2.68 -2.62
CA LEU A 85 7.40 3.31 -3.27
C LEU A 85 7.49 2.97 -4.76
N GLY A 86 6.41 2.49 -5.37
CA GLY A 86 6.38 2.09 -6.77
C GLY A 86 7.42 1.01 -7.10
N GLY A 87 7.82 0.26 -6.08
CA GLY A 87 8.76 -0.84 -6.19
C GLY A 87 10.24 -0.51 -6.11
N ARG A 88 10.60 0.75 -5.85
CA ARG A 88 12.00 1.10 -5.65
C ARG A 88 12.58 0.33 -4.47
N GLY A 89 13.71 -0.34 -4.70
CA GLY A 89 14.42 -1.13 -3.70
C GLY A 89 14.01 -2.60 -3.58
N VAL A 90 13.04 -3.08 -4.37
CA VAL A 90 12.71 -4.51 -4.37
C VAL A 90 13.82 -5.32 -5.01
N VAL A 91 14.18 -6.39 -4.32
CA VAL A 91 15.18 -7.37 -4.73
C VAL A 91 14.69 -8.76 -4.33
N ASP A 92 15.04 -9.77 -5.13
CA ASP A 92 14.56 -11.15 -4.90
C ASP A 92 14.99 -11.71 -3.55
N THR A 93 16.18 -11.31 -3.07
CA THR A 93 16.71 -11.73 -1.76
C THR A 93 15.86 -11.27 -0.57
N ASN A 94 15.03 -10.23 -0.75
CA ASN A 94 14.21 -9.66 0.32
C ASN A 94 12.74 -10.14 0.27
N ARG A 95 12.41 -11.09 -0.61
CA ARG A 95 11.01 -11.52 -0.85
C ARG A 95 10.33 -12.11 0.39
N SER A 96 11.06 -12.73 1.30
CA SER A 96 10.55 -13.29 2.56
C SER A 96 10.80 -12.40 3.77
N VAL A 97 11.55 -11.30 3.62
CA VAL A 97 11.88 -10.41 4.73
C VAL A 97 10.62 -9.71 5.20
N LEU A 98 10.37 -9.76 6.49
CA LEU A 98 9.24 -9.06 7.11
C LEU A 98 9.62 -7.61 7.39
N LEU A 99 8.66 -6.71 7.24
CA LEU A 99 8.87 -5.28 7.41
C LEU A 99 9.38 -4.95 8.82
N ARG A 100 8.89 -5.65 9.85
CA ARG A 100 9.41 -5.53 11.23
C ARG A 100 10.89 -5.90 11.38
N GLU A 101 11.41 -6.85 10.59
CA GLU A 101 12.82 -7.22 10.63
C GLU A 101 13.67 -6.18 9.90
N PHE A 102 13.17 -5.66 8.78
CA PHE A 102 13.79 -4.54 8.08
C PHE A 102 13.93 -3.30 8.97
N LEU A 103 12.92 -2.97 9.77
CA LEU A 103 12.92 -1.80 10.64
C LEU A 103 14.00 -1.82 11.73
N LYS A 104 14.51 -2.99 12.12
CA LYS A 104 15.59 -3.12 13.12
C LYS A 104 16.92 -2.62 12.57
N ASP A 105 17.21 -2.95 11.30
CA ASP A 105 18.42 -2.50 10.62
C ASP A 105 18.18 -2.43 9.10
N PRO A 106 17.67 -1.29 8.60
CA PRO A 106 17.37 -1.10 7.19
C PRO A 106 18.60 -1.25 6.27
N THR A 107 19.79 -0.93 6.78
CA THR A 107 21.04 -0.88 5.99
C THR A 107 21.52 -2.28 5.59
N ARG A 108 21.14 -3.31 6.35
CA ARG A 108 21.42 -4.71 6.01
C ARG A 108 20.71 -5.19 4.75
N TYR A 109 19.52 -4.66 4.48
CA TYR A 109 18.65 -5.12 3.40
C TYR A 109 18.69 -4.21 2.17
N ILE A 110 18.86 -2.89 2.37
CA ILE A 110 18.93 -1.89 1.30
C ILE A 110 20.25 -1.14 1.42
N ARG A 111 21.22 -1.52 0.60
CA ARG A 111 22.56 -0.90 0.57
C ARG A 111 22.62 0.37 -0.28
N VAL A 112 21.68 0.54 -1.20
CA VAL A 112 21.64 1.72 -2.07
C VAL A 112 21.15 2.91 -1.27
N LYS A 113 22.07 3.82 -0.93
CA LYS A 113 21.81 4.98 -0.07
C LYS A 113 20.65 5.86 -0.54
N GLY A 114 20.52 6.08 -1.86
CA GLY A 114 19.42 6.86 -2.44
C GLY A 114 18.05 6.24 -2.14
N VAL A 115 17.91 4.94 -2.39
CA VAL A 115 16.67 4.19 -2.09
C VAL A 115 16.37 4.21 -0.60
N LEU A 116 17.38 4.02 0.25
CA LEU A 116 17.19 4.03 1.70
C LEU A 116 16.73 5.42 2.19
N ASN A 117 17.27 6.49 1.63
CA ASN A 117 16.84 7.86 1.95
C ASN A 117 15.38 8.09 1.55
N GLU A 118 14.96 7.62 0.38
CA GLU A 118 13.56 7.71 -0.05
C GLU A 118 12.62 6.92 0.86
N ILE A 119 13.02 5.70 1.27
CA ILE A 119 12.28 4.90 2.26
C ILE A 119 12.12 5.70 3.55
N HIS A 120 13.21 6.27 4.09
CA HIS A 120 13.17 7.07 5.32
C HIS A 120 12.33 8.35 5.20
N ALA A 121 12.28 8.97 4.02
CA ALA A 121 11.48 10.16 3.76
C ALA A 121 9.98 9.85 3.69
N SER A 122 9.61 8.63 3.29
CA SER A 122 8.23 8.20 3.08
C SER A 122 7.35 8.31 4.34
N SER A 123 6.15 8.87 4.18
CA SER A 123 5.13 8.94 5.23
C SER A 123 4.69 7.55 5.70
N HIS A 124 4.61 6.57 4.79
CA HIS A 124 4.26 5.19 5.11
C HIS A 124 5.30 4.53 6.01
N TYR A 125 6.58 4.75 5.73
CA TYR A 125 7.66 4.23 6.57
C TYR A 125 7.63 4.84 7.98
N LYS A 126 7.43 6.18 8.07
CA LYS A 126 7.29 6.87 9.36
C LYS A 126 6.11 6.33 10.16
N ARG A 127 4.96 6.09 9.52
CA ARG A 127 3.78 5.51 10.15
C ARG A 127 4.05 4.13 10.72
N VAL A 128 4.57 3.19 9.91
CA VAL A 128 4.85 1.83 10.39
C VAL A 128 5.89 1.83 11.51
N ARG A 129 6.94 2.66 11.40
CA ARG A 129 7.95 2.79 12.46
C ARG A 129 7.35 3.33 13.76
N ASN A 130 6.42 4.28 13.67
CA ASN A 130 5.70 4.78 14.84
C ASN A 130 4.77 3.72 15.42
N ASP A 131 4.05 2.96 14.60
CA ASP A 131 3.21 1.85 15.06
C ASP A 131 4.05 0.81 15.84
N LEU A 132 5.24 0.46 15.33
CA LEU A 132 6.16 -0.45 16.03
C LEU A 132 6.69 0.13 17.35
N ARG A 133 7.02 1.43 17.38
CA ARG A 133 7.43 2.11 18.63
C ARG A 133 6.29 2.14 19.63
N ASN A 134 5.08 2.44 19.17
CA ASN A 134 3.89 2.47 20.00
C ASN A 134 3.59 1.08 20.56
N LYS A 135 3.87 -0.01 19.83
CA LYS A 135 3.78 -1.37 20.37
C LYS A 135 4.57 -1.53 21.67
N VAL A 136 5.83 -1.09 21.69
CA VAL A 136 6.69 -1.20 22.89
C VAL A 136 6.14 -0.37 24.05
N VAL A 137 5.53 0.78 23.76
CA VAL A 137 4.87 1.61 24.79
C VAL A 137 3.58 0.94 25.28
N PHE A 138 2.78 0.38 24.37
CA PHE A 138 1.56 -0.35 24.69
C PHE A 138 1.85 -1.59 25.53
N ASP A 139 2.93 -2.33 25.28
CA ASP A 139 3.29 -3.50 26.09
C ASP A 139 3.49 -3.11 27.57
N GLU A 140 4.11 -1.96 27.84
CA GLU A 140 4.30 -1.45 29.21
C GLU A 140 2.98 -0.95 29.83
N ASP A 141 2.16 -0.22 29.08
CA ASP A 141 0.87 0.28 29.57
C ASP A 141 -0.14 -0.86 29.79
N VAL A 142 -0.14 -1.88 28.92
CA VAL A 142 -0.91 -3.12 29.10
C VAL A 142 -0.46 -3.82 30.38
N ARG A 143 0.85 -3.96 30.63
CA ARG A 143 1.33 -4.56 31.88
C ARG A 143 0.80 -3.82 33.11
N LYS A 144 0.81 -2.48 33.09
CA LYS A 144 0.23 -1.67 34.17
C LYS A 144 -1.27 -1.84 34.31
N LEU A 145 -2.01 -1.96 33.20
CA LEU A 145 -3.44 -2.23 33.24
C LEU A 145 -3.71 -3.59 33.88
N GLU A 146 -2.95 -4.62 33.51
CA GLU A 146 -3.04 -5.96 34.10
C GLU A 146 -2.70 -5.97 35.60
N GLU A 147 -1.62 -5.27 36.01
CA GLU A 147 -1.26 -5.07 37.42
C GLU A 147 -2.41 -4.42 38.23
N ASN A 148 -3.22 -3.57 37.59
CA ASN A 148 -4.40 -2.92 38.17
C ASN A 148 -5.71 -3.71 37.98
N GLY A 149 -5.65 -4.94 37.45
CA GLY A 149 -6.83 -5.80 37.22
C GLY A 149 -7.66 -5.44 35.99
N VAL A 150 -7.19 -4.53 35.14
CA VAL A 150 -7.85 -4.11 33.89
C VAL A 150 -7.32 -4.95 32.73
N ASN A 151 -7.87 -6.15 32.55
CA ASN A 151 -7.42 -7.11 31.55
C ASN A 151 -8.33 -7.19 30.31
N THR A 152 -9.59 -6.77 30.44
CA THR A 152 -10.63 -6.88 29.40
C THR A 152 -11.12 -5.50 28.94
N LEU A 153 -11.73 -5.44 27.76
CA LEU A 153 -12.37 -4.20 27.28
C LEU A 153 -13.47 -3.71 28.24
N ILE A 154 -14.25 -4.61 28.84
CA ILE A 154 -15.23 -4.25 29.87
C ILE A 154 -14.57 -3.66 31.12
N GLY A 155 -13.51 -4.29 31.64
CA GLY A 155 -12.76 -3.74 32.78
C GLY A 155 -12.14 -2.38 32.48
N TRP A 156 -11.73 -2.13 31.23
CA TRP A 156 -11.22 -0.82 30.82
C TRP A 156 -12.33 0.24 30.81
N LEU A 157 -13.51 -0.09 30.27
CA LEU A 157 -14.68 0.81 30.29
C LEU A 157 -15.10 1.17 31.72
N GLU A 158 -15.14 0.19 32.63
CA GLU A 158 -15.47 0.39 34.04
C GLU A 158 -14.43 1.28 34.75
N ALA A 159 -13.14 1.02 34.54
CA ALA A 159 -12.06 1.82 35.11
C ALA A 159 -12.11 3.28 34.63
N ALA A 160 -12.40 3.50 33.34
CA ALA A 160 -12.56 4.84 32.76
C ALA A 160 -13.79 5.57 33.34
N ALA A 161 -14.89 4.88 33.58
CA ALA A 161 -16.07 5.44 34.24
C ALA A 161 -15.76 5.88 35.68
N GLY A 162 -15.06 5.07 36.46
CA GLY A 162 -14.67 5.41 37.83
C GLY A 162 -13.72 6.61 37.95
N VAL A 163 -12.92 6.93 36.92
CA VAL A 163 -12.11 8.17 36.87
C VAL A 163 -13.00 9.41 36.75
N LYS A 164 -14.08 9.32 35.95
CA LYS A 164 -15.01 10.43 35.73
C LYS A 164 -15.72 10.83 37.02
N ASP A 165 -16.15 9.85 37.82
CA ASP A 165 -16.82 10.10 39.10
C ASP A 165 -15.88 10.74 40.13
N ARG A 166 -14.60 10.33 40.14
CA ARG A 166 -13.57 10.94 41.03
C ARG A 166 -13.21 12.37 40.65
N CYS A 167 -13.22 12.72 39.36
CA CYS A 167 -13.02 14.10 38.92
C CYS A 167 -14.22 15.00 39.22
N SER A 168 -15.44 14.44 39.31
CA SER A 168 -16.66 15.20 39.65
C SER A 168 -16.88 15.37 41.15
N LEU A 169 -16.21 14.62 42.03
CA LEU A 169 -16.30 14.77 43.49
C LEU A 169 -15.35 15.83 44.08
N HIS A 170 -14.39 16.34 43.29
CA HIS A 170 -13.37 17.30 43.73
C HIS A 170 -13.65 18.74 43.29
N HIS A 171 -14.89 19.08 42.92
CA HIS A 171 -15.30 20.43 42.52
C HIS A 171 -16.48 20.92 43.36
#